data_AF-A0ABD5QC74-F1
#
_entry.id   AF-A0ABD5QC74-F1
#
_cell.length_a   1.000
_cell.length_b   1.000
_cell.length_c   1.000
_cell.angle_alpha   90.00
_cell.angle_beta   90.00
_cell.angle_gamma   90.00
#
_symmetry.space_group_name_H-M   'P 1'
#
loop_
_entity.id
_entity.type
_entity.pdbx_description
1 polymer ?
#
loop_
_entity_poly.entity_id
_entity_poly.type
_entity_poly.pdbx_seq_one_letter_code
_entity_poly.pdbx_strand_id
1 'polypeptide(L)' 'MPRAGGSYVGTFKTDVTSDDDVEELVETATSEYGGLDIAFNNAGIGGTFEATEEISEENWHVSVSYNGSQ' A
#
# COMPACT_ATOMS: atom_id res chain seq x y z
N MET A 1 25.85 -10.66 11.50
CA MET A 1 24.92 -10.12 12.52
C MET A 1 23.86 -11.21 12.77
N PRO A 2 23.53 -11.61 14.01
CA PRO A 2 23.11 -13.00 14.28
C PRO A 2 21.82 -13.42 13.55
N ARG A 3 21.92 -14.62 12.95
CA ARG A 3 20.83 -15.52 12.52
C ARG A 3 20.09 -16.06 13.76
N ALA A 4 18.74 -16.11 13.75
CA ALA A 4 17.85 -17.15 14.32
C ALA A 4 16.46 -16.59 14.70
N GLY A 5 15.41 -17.11 14.06
CA GLY A 5 14.14 -17.49 14.71
C GLY A 5 13.18 -16.43 15.27
N GLY A 6 13.49 -15.13 15.25
CA GLY A 6 12.54 -14.07 15.62
C GLY A 6 11.90 -13.42 14.40
N SER A 7 10.57 -13.31 14.37
CA SER A 7 9.91 -12.40 13.43
C SER A 7 10.12 -10.97 13.93
N TYR A 8 10.93 -10.18 13.22
CA TYR A 8 10.99 -8.74 13.44
C TYR A 8 9.78 -8.12 12.74
N VAL A 9 8.94 -7.45 13.52
CA VAL A 9 7.70 -6.82 13.04
C VAL A 9 7.77 -5.34 13.39
N GLY A 10 7.74 -4.50 12.36
CA GLY A 10 7.57 -3.06 12.47
C GLY A 10 6.18 -2.63 12.03
N THR A 11 5.74 -1.47 12.51
CA THR A 11 4.53 -0.82 12.02
C THR A 11 4.90 0.58 11.56
N PHE A 12 4.50 0.92 10.35
CA PHE A 12 4.70 2.25 9.78
C PHE A 12 3.36 2.72 9.22
N LYS A 13 2.95 3.94 9.57
CA LYS A 13 1.69 4.52 9.07
C LYS A 13 1.99 5.16 7.72
N THR A 14 1.26 4.76 6.69
CA THR A 14 1.44 5.25 5.32
C THR A 14 0.08 5.53 4.71
N ASP A 15 -0.07 6.71 4.09
CA ASP A 15 -1.11 6.92 3.09
C ASP A 15 -0.61 6.43 1.73
N VAL A 16 -1.19 5.33 1.22
CA VAL A 16 -0.75 4.73 -0.06
C VAL A 16 -1.12 5.56 -1.29
N THR A 17 -1.82 6.68 -1.12
CA THR A 17 -2.10 7.65 -2.19
C THR A 17 -1.07 8.78 -2.28
N SER A 18 -0.10 8.81 -1.35
CA SER A 18 1.00 9.78 -1.30
C SER A 18 2.30 9.10 -1.75
N ASP A 19 2.86 9.53 -2.88
CA ASP A 19 4.13 9.00 -3.39
C ASP A 19 5.26 9.17 -2.36
N ASP A 20 5.28 10.32 -1.66
CA ASP A 20 6.27 10.63 -0.62
C ASP A 20 6.16 9.65 0.58
N ASP A 21 4.94 9.31 1.02
CA ASP A 21 4.73 8.37 2.12
C ASP A 21 5.14 6.94 1.73
N VAL A 22 4.93 6.56 0.45
CA VAL A 22 5.32 5.25 -0.08
C VAL A 22 6.83 5.15 -0.20
N GLU A 23 7.52 6.21 -0.64
CA GLU A 23 8.98 6.27 -0.67
C GLU A 23 9.56 6.10 0.74
N GLU A 24 9.06 6.87 1.73
CA GLU A 24 9.51 6.79 3.12
C GLU A 24 9.30 5.38 3.71
N LEU A 25 8.18 4.72 3.38
CA LEU A 25 7.90 3.34 3.81
C LEU A 25 8.95 2.36 3.26
N VAL A 26 9.28 2.45 1.98
CA VAL A 26 10.26 1.55 1.33
C VAL A 26 11.67 1.80 1.86
N GLU A 27 12.06 3.06 2.04
CA GLU A 27 13.35 3.43 2.63
C GLU A 27 13.48 2.92 4.08
N THR A 28 12.43 3.08 4.88
CA THR A 28 12.39 2.56 6.25
C THR A 28 12.51 1.04 6.26
N ALA A 29 11.74 0.34 5.42
CA ALA A 29 11.79 -1.12 5.37
C ALA A 29 13.18 -1.63 4.92
N THR A 30 13.76 -1.04 3.88
CA THR A 30 15.07 -1.47 3.38
C THR A 30 16.21 -1.15 4.35
N SER A 31 16.15 -0.02 5.05
CA SER A 31 17.17 0.36 6.04
C SER A 31 17.09 -0.45 7.34
N GLU A 32 15.89 -0.72 7.86
CA GLU A 32 15.70 -1.47 9.11
C GLU A 32 15.90 -2.98 8.94
N TYR A 33 15.41 -3.55 7.84
CA TYR A 33 15.41 -5.00 7.61
C TYR A 33 16.51 -5.46 6.65
N GLY A 34 17.28 -4.54 6.08
CA GLY A 34 18.42 -4.81 5.20
C GLY A 34 18.03 -5.15 3.76
N GLY A 35 16.76 -4.93 3.38
CA GLY A 35 16.22 -5.16 2.04
C GLY A 35 14.70 -5.31 2.03
N LEU A 36 14.12 -5.40 0.83
CA LEU A 36 12.71 -5.69 0.59
C LEU A 36 12.58 -6.71 -0.54
N ASP A 37 12.25 -7.96 -0.20
CA ASP A 37 12.13 -9.04 -1.18
C ASP A 37 10.70 -9.19 -1.72
N ILE A 38 9.69 -8.88 -0.91
CA ILE A 38 8.26 -9.08 -1.22
C ILE A 38 7.46 -7.89 -0.71
N ALA A 39 6.59 -7.33 -1.57
CA ALA A 39 5.59 -6.34 -1.21
C ALA A 39 4.18 -6.90 -1.42
N PHE A 40 3.30 -6.70 -0.44
CA PHE A 40 1.88 -7.04 -0.53
C PHE A 40 1.06 -5.74 -0.56
N ASN A 41 0.73 -5.26 -1.77
CA ASN A 41 -0.06 -4.05 -1.98
C ASN A 41 -1.56 -4.32 -1.70
N ASN A 42 -1.89 -4.57 -0.44
CA ASN A 42 -3.23 -4.93 0.01
C ASN A 42 -4.08 -3.70 0.39
N ALA A 43 -3.48 -2.51 0.50
CA ALA A 43 -4.22 -1.30 0.81
C ALA A 43 -5.19 -0.99 -0.34
N GLY A 44 -6.48 -0.90 -0.01
CA GLY A 44 -7.53 -0.62 -0.98
C GLY A 44 -8.77 -0.06 -0.30
N ILE A 45 -9.54 0.76 -1.01
CA ILE A 45 -10.88 1.14 -0.59
C ILE A 45 -11.90 0.31 -1.38
N GLY A 46 -12.91 -0.19 -0.67
CA GLY A 46 -14.13 -0.65 -1.33
C GLY A 46 -14.80 0.57 -1.94
N GLY A 47 -14.81 0.66 -3.27
CA GLY A 47 -15.58 1.67 -4.00
C GLY A 47 -17.08 1.53 -3.74
N THR A 48 -17.92 2.11 -4.60
CA THR A 48 -19.36 1.91 -4.48
C THR A 48 -19.77 0.50 -4.94
N PHE A 49 -20.68 -0.13 -4.19
CA PHE A 49 -21.32 -1.38 -4.57
C PHE A 49 -22.53 -1.07 -5.46
N GLU A 50 -22.27 -0.48 -6.62
CA GLU A 50 -23.28 -0.17 -7.65
C GLU A 50 -23.11 -1.09 -8.84
N ALA A 51 -24.17 -1.27 -9.65
CA ALA A 51 -24.01 -1.93 -10.93
C ALA A 51 -23.02 -1.12 -11.79
N THR A 52 -22.22 -1.80 -12.63
CA THR A 52 -21.18 -1.12 -13.43
C THR A 52 -21.73 0.00 -14.31
N GLU A 53 -22.99 -0.12 -14.77
CA GLU A 53 -23.69 0.90 -15.55
C GLU A 53 -24.22 2.09 -14.74
N GLU A 54 -24.24 1.98 -13.42
CA GLU A 54 -24.78 2.97 -12.48
C GLU A 54 -23.67 3.74 -11.73
N ILE A 55 -22.42 3.27 -11.79
CA ILE A 55 -21.26 3.95 -11.18
C ILE A 55 -21.05 5.31 -11.85
N SER A 56 -20.98 6.36 -11.04
CA SER A 56 -20.60 7.70 -11.51
C SER A 56 -19.12 7.76 -11.92
N GLU A 57 -18.76 8.65 -12.84
CA GLU A 57 -17.36 8.87 -13.22
C GLU A 57 -16.47 9.23 -12.02
N GLU A 58 -17.01 9.99 -11.06
CA GLU A 58 -16.32 10.36 -9.82
C GLU A 58 -16.01 9.14 -8.94
N ASN A 59 -17.00 8.28 -8.71
CA ASN A 59 -16.85 7.06 -7.92
C ASN A 59 -15.88 6.06 -8.58
N TRP A 60 -15.93 5.98 -9.92
CA TRP A 60 -14.96 5.22 -10.69
C TRP A 60 -13.55 5.76 -10.52
N HIS A 61 -13.36 7.08 -10.64
CA HIS A 61 -12.06 7.72 -10.55
C HIS A 61 -11.42 7.50 -9.17
N VAL A 62 -12.18 7.66 -8.09
CA VAL A 62 -11.73 7.41 -6.71
C VAL A 62 -11.29 5.94 -6.53
N SER A 63 -12.06 5.00 -7.06
CA SER A 63 -11.74 3.58 -6.94
C SER A 63 -10.47 3.22 -7.72
N VAL A 64 -10.27 3.79 -8.90
CA VAL A 64 -9.07 3.57 -9.73
C VAL A 64 -7.85 4.27 -9.13
N SER A 65 -7.97 5.50 -8.65
CA SER A 65 -6.85 6.24 -8.09
C SER A 65 -6.32 5.63 -6.78
N TYR A 66 -7.19 4.99 -6.00
CA TYR A 66 -6.75 4.35 -4.76
C TYR A 66 -6.22 2.93 -4.98
N ASN A 67 -6.86 2.14 -5.84
CA ASN A 67 -6.54 0.71 -5.98
C ASN A 67 -5.64 0.40 -7.19
N GLY A 68 -5.59 1.28 -8.19
CA GLY A 68 -5.05 0.98 -9.53
C GLY A 68 -3.91 1.88 -10.00
N SER A 69 -3.74 3.09 -9.45
CA SER A 69 -2.54 3.88 -9.70
C SER A 69 -1.52 3.64 -8.59
N GLN A 70 -0.53 2.83 -8.92
CA GLN A 70 0.79 2.73 -8.30
C GLN A 70 1.80 2.72 -9.46
#